data_AF-A0A533YI15-F1
#
_entry.id   AF-A0A533YI15-F1
#
_cell.length_a   1.000
_cell.length_b   1.000
_cell.length_c   1.000
_cell.angle_alpha   90.00
_cell.angle_beta   90.00
_cell.angle_gamma   90.00
#
_symmetry.space_group_name_H-M   'P 1'
#
loop_
_entity.id
_entity.type
_entity.pdbx_description
1 polymer ?
#
loop_
_entity_poly.entity_id
_entity_poly.type
_entity_poly.pdbx_seq_one_letter_code
_entity_poly.pdbx_strand_id
1 'polypeptide(L)'
;MTDTIMQAYRDVERAMEQYNKVLEEQVTVLRSSESADATKLERMTHGAKAMRDSSMIYLSYAKFIAYGMPDSEEMIQEDLQT
;
A
#
# COMPACT_ATOMS: atom_id res chain seq x y z
N MET A 1 -9.08 -8.13 -21.86
CA MET A 1 -9.64 -7.21 -20.84
C MET A 1 -9.00 -7.47 -19.49
N THR A 2 -8.98 -8.72 -19.01
CA THR A 2 -8.24 -9.14 -17.81
C THR A 2 -6.76 -8.78 -17.85
N ASP A 3 -6.08 -8.97 -18.99
CA ASP A 3 -4.66 -8.63 -19.12
C ASP A 3 -4.35 -7.15 -18.93
N THR A 4 -5.21 -6.25 -19.41
CA THR A 4 -5.03 -4.80 -19.27
C THR A 4 -5.24 -4.34 -17.82
N ILE A 5 -6.25 -4.91 -17.14
CA ILE A 5 -6.52 -4.62 -15.73
C ILE A 5 -5.39 -5.19 -14.84
N MET A 6 -4.94 -6.41 -15.12
CA MET A 6 -3.81 -7.02 -14.41
C MET A 6 -2.53 -6.21 -14.59
N GLN A 7 -2.26 -5.71 -15.80
CA GLN A 7 -1.11 -4.84 -16.02
C GLN A 7 -1.24 -3.53 -15.23
N ALA A 8 -2.41 -2.89 -15.26
CA ALA A 8 -2.66 -1.68 -14.47
C ALA A 8 -2.51 -1.92 -12.96
N TYR A 9 -2.98 -3.06 -12.45
CA TYR A 9 -2.78 -3.45 -11.05
C TYR A 9 -1.29 -3.53 -10.69
N ARG A 10 -0.48 -4.22 -11.50
CA ARG A 10 0.97 -4.36 -11.25
C ARG A 10 1.68 -3.02 -11.27
N ASP A 11 1.26 -2.11 -12.13
CA ASP A 11 1.83 -0.76 -12.21
C ASP A 11 1.51 0.05 -10.95
N VAL A 12 0.27 -0.06 -10.44
CA VAL A 12 -0.14 0.58 -9.18
C VAL A 12 0.56 -0.04 -7.97
N GLU A 13 0.64 -1.37 -7.91
CA GLU A 13 1.36 -2.11 -6.86
C GLU A 13 2.81 -1.62 -6.73
N ARG A 14 3.54 -1.61 -7.85
CA ARG A 14 4.92 -1.12 -7.89
C ARG A 14 5.04 0.35 -7.48
N ALA A 15 4.13 1.20 -7.93
CA ALA A 15 4.15 2.63 -7.60
C ALA A 15 3.90 2.86 -6.10
N MET A 16 2.96 2.14 -5.49
CA MET A 16 2.66 2.23 -4.06
C MET A 16 3.83 1.72 -3.20
N GLU A 17 4.43 0.59 -3.56
CA GLU A 17 5.63 0.09 -2.89
C GLU A 17 6.77 1.12 -2.90
N GLN A 18 7.06 1.68 -4.08
CA GLN A 18 8.09 2.70 -4.23
C GLN A 18 7.79 3.96 -3.42
N TYR A 19 6.54 4.42 -3.43
CA TYR A 19 6.15 5.61 -2.68
C TYR A 19 6.25 5.41 -1.16
N ASN A 20 5.77 4.26 -0.65
CA ASN A 20 5.86 3.93 0.77
C ASN A 20 7.32 3.83 1.23
N LYS A 21 8.19 3.23 0.41
CA LYS A 21 9.63 3.19 0.69
C LYS A 21 10.24 4.59 0.83
N VAL A 22 9.95 5.50 -0.10
CA VAL A 22 10.45 6.88 -0.04
C VAL A 22 9.91 7.62 1.18
N LEU A 23 8.67 7.38 1.59
CA LEU A 23 8.13 7.96 2.83
C LEU A 23 8.87 7.47 4.07
N GLU A 24 9.17 6.17 4.16
CA GLU A 24 9.94 5.59 5.27
C GLU A 24 11.38 6.12 5.31
N GLU A 25 12.03 6.24 4.15
CA GLU A 25 13.35 6.86 4.01
C GLU A 25 13.32 8.31 4.49
N GLN A 26 12.32 9.10 4.09
CA GLN A 26 12.18 10.49 4.51
C GLN A 26 11.97 10.63 6.03
N VAL A 27 11.19 9.73 6.63
CA VAL A 27 11.05 9.67 8.11
C VAL A 27 12.39 9.35 8.76
N THR A 28 13.16 8.43 8.21
CA THR A 28 14.49 8.07 8.72
C THR A 28 15.46 9.24 8.66
N VAL A 29 15.49 9.96 7.54
CA VAL A 29 16.31 11.18 7.37
C VAL A 29 15.92 12.22 8.41
N LEU A 30 14.62 12.48 8.60
CA LEU A 30 14.14 13.44 9.61
C LEU A 30 14.54 13.04 11.03
N ARG A 31 14.50 11.75 11.38
CA ARG A 31 14.94 11.27 12.71
C ARG A 31 16.42 11.48 12.96
N SER A 32 17.24 11.38 11.92
CA SER A 32 18.69 11.57 12.01
C SER A 32 19.13 13.05 12.00
N SER A 33 18.21 13.97 11.73
CA SER A 33 18.51 15.40 11.68
C SER A 33 18.43 16.03 13.07
N GLU A 34 19.54 16.59 13.56
CA GLU A 34 19.65 17.25 14.87
C GLU A 34 18.73 18.48 15.02
N SER A 35 18.23 19.04 13.90
CA SER A 35 17.35 20.20 13.87
C SER A 35 15.89 19.86 13.53
N ALA A 36 15.50 18.59 13.59
CA ALA A 36 14.15 18.19 13.20
C ALA A 36 13.11 18.70 14.18
N ASP A 37 12.15 19.46 13.66
CA ASP A 37 10.92 19.80 14.38
C ASP A 37 10.18 18.51 14.78
N ALA A 38 10.05 18.30 16.10
CA ALA A 38 9.43 17.12 16.68
C ALA A 38 7.98 16.91 16.18
N THR A 39 7.21 17.99 16.03
CA THR A 39 5.84 17.92 15.53
C THR A 39 5.81 17.49 14.05
N LYS A 40 6.75 17.99 13.24
CA LYS A 40 6.89 17.57 11.85
C LYS A 40 7.26 16.09 11.75
N LEU A 41 8.20 15.62 12.57
CA LEU A 41 8.63 14.23 12.60
C LEU A 41 7.49 13.29 13.02
N GLU A 42 6.73 13.65 14.05
CA GLU A 42 5.57 12.89 14.52
C GLU A 42 4.52 12.77 13.41
N ARG A 43 4.10 13.89 12.81
CA ARG A 43 3.13 13.91 11.71
C ARG A 43 3.60 13.06 10.53
N MET A 44 4.89 13.14 10.20
CA MET A 44 5.42 12.39 9.06
C MET A 44 5.51 10.89 9.35
N THR A 45 5.83 10.51 10.58
CA THR A 45 5.81 9.11 11.03
C THR A 45 4.39 8.53 10.94
N HIS A 46 3.38 9.24 11.45
CA HIS A 46 1.99 8.78 11.39
C HIS A 46 1.46 8.75 9.96
N GLY A 47 1.76 9.76 9.14
CA GLY A 47 1.37 9.81 7.74
C GLY A 47 1.96 8.65 6.95
N ALA A 48 3.26 8.36 7.11
CA ALA A 48 3.92 7.24 6.43
C ALA A 48 3.28 5.89 6.79
N LYS A 49 3.00 5.67 8.09
CA LYS A 49 2.29 4.47 8.55
C LYS A 49 0.89 4.36 7.94
N ALA A 50 0.11 5.45 7.98
CA ALA A 50 -1.24 5.46 7.45
C ALA A 50 -1.26 5.18 5.94
N MET A 51 -0.32 5.71 5.17
CA MET A 51 -0.20 5.43 3.73
C MET A 51 0.12 3.96 3.47
N ARG A 52 1.07 3.39 4.21
CA ARG A 52 1.41 1.96 4.09
C ARG A 52 0.20 1.08 4.38
N ASP A 53 -0.46 1.29 5.52
CA ASP A 53 -1.62 0.50 5.93
C ASP A 53 -2.78 0.65 4.92
N SER A 54 -3.03 1.87 4.42
CA SER A 54 -4.08 2.13 3.41
C SER A 54 -3.77 1.47 2.07
N SER A 55 -2.50 1.49 1.64
CA SER A 55 -2.08 0.87 0.38
C SER A 55 -2.26 -0.64 0.41
N MET A 56 -2.00 -1.30 1.54
CA MET A 56 -2.23 -2.74 1.68
C MET A 56 -3.71 -3.12 1.49
N ILE A 57 -4.60 -2.32 2.09
CA ILE A 57 -6.05 -2.54 1.95
C ILE A 57 -6.48 -2.34 0.49
N TYR A 58 -6.04 -1.26 -0.14
CA TYR A 58 -6.34 -1.00 -1.55
C TYR A 58 -5.85 -2.13 -2.46
N LEU A 59 -4.58 -2.53 -2.31
CA LEU A 59 -3.95 -3.55 -3.15
C LEU A 59 -4.60 -4.92 -2.95
N SER A 60 -5.07 -5.25 -1.75
CA SER A 60 -5.85 -6.47 -1.51
C SER A 60 -7.09 -6.54 -2.41
N TYR A 61 -7.93 -5.50 -2.40
CA TYR A 61 -9.12 -5.44 -3.28
C TYR A 61 -8.75 -5.37 -4.76
N ALA A 62 -7.74 -4.58 -5.11
CA ALA A 62 -7.32 -4.42 -6.50
C ALA A 62 -6.77 -5.73 -7.08
N LYS A 63 -6.01 -6.50 -6.28
CA LYS A 63 -5.50 -7.83 -6.66
C LYS A 63 -6.65 -8.79 -6.92
N PHE A 64 -7.62 -8.81 -6.02
CA PHE A 64 -8.81 -9.65 -6.14
C PHE A 64 -9.57 -9.38 -7.45
N ILE A 65 -9.76 -8.11 -7.81
CA ILE A 65 -10.41 -7.72 -9.07
C ILE A 65 -9.54 -8.08 -10.29
N ALA A 66 -8.23 -7.84 -10.20
CA ALA A 66 -7.29 -8.00 -11.32
C ALA A 66 -7.04 -9.46 -11.71
N TYR A 67 -7.02 -10.36 -10.74
CA TYR A 67 -6.79 -11.80 -10.96
C TYR A 67 -8.08 -12.58 -11.27
N GLY A 68 -9.22 -11.90 -11.26
CA GLY A 68 -10.55 -12.47 -11.50
C GLY A 68 -11.34 -12.54 -10.19
N MET A 69 -12.47 -11.83 -10.15
CA MET A 69 -13.42 -11.95 -9.06
C MET A 69 -14.06 -13.35 -9.15
N PRO A 70 -14.06 -14.14 -8.07
CA PRO A 70 -14.82 -15.38 -8.00
C PRO A 70 -16.29 -15.13 -8.35
N ASP A 71 -16.90 -16.05 -9.10
CA ASP A 71 -18.30 -15.92 -9.52
C ASP A 71 -19.30 -15.98 -8.35
N SER A 72 -18.86 -16.33 -7.12
CA SER A 72 -19.72 -16.43 -5.94
C SER A 72 -19.05 -16.01 -4.62
N GLU A 73 -19.86 -15.53 -3.67
CA GLU A 73 -19.42 -15.11 -2.32
C GLU A 73 -18.80 -16.23 -1.48
N GLU A 74 -19.15 -17.51 -1.71
CA GLU A 74 -18.59 -18.66 -1.00
C GLU A 74 -17.08 -18.84 -1.25
N MET A 75 -16.61 -18.59 -2.48
CA MET A 75 -15.18 -18.70 -2.81
C MET A 75 -14.35 -17.54 -2.26
N ILE A 76 -14.98 -16.44 -1.81
CA ILE A 76 -14.29 -15.28 -1.21
C ILE A 76 -13.90 -15.58 0.24
N GLN A 77 -14.69 -16.40 0.95
CA GLN A 77 -14.44 -16.74 2.36
C GLN A 77 -13.29 -17.74 2.53
N GLU A 78 -13.05 -18.62 1.56
CA GLU A 78 -11.97 -19.62 1.63
C GLU A 78 -10.57 -18.98 1.52
N ASP A 79 -10.39 -18.00 0.63
CA ASP A 79 -9.09 -17.32 0.42
C ASP A 79 -8.70 -16.35 1.55
N LEU A 80 -9.67 -15.86 2.34
CA LEU A 80 -9.42 -14.98 3.49
C LEU A 80 -9.07 -15.73 4.78
N GLN A 81 -9.21 -17.07 4.82
CA GLN A 81 -8.99 -17.90 6.00
C GLN A 81 -7.68 -18.72 5.98
N THR A 82 -6.81 -18.52 4.99
CA THR A 82 -5.48 -19.17 4.89
C THR A 82 -4.34 -18.17 4.98
#